data_AF-A0A842HNC2-F1
#
_entry.id   AF-A0A842HNC2-F1
#
_cell.length_a   1.000
_cell.length_b   1.000
_cell.length_c   1.000
_cell.angle_alpha   90.00
_cell.angle_beta   90.00
_cell.angle_gamma   90.00
#
_symmetry.space_group_name_H-M   'P 1'
#
loop_
_entity.id
_entity.type
_entity.pdbx_description
1 polymer ?
#
loop_
_entity_poly.entity_id
_entity_poly.type
_entity_poly.pdbx_seq_one_letter_code
_entity_poly.pdbx_strand_id
1 'polypeptide(L)'
;MLKVLVLLGLAALLLILPELSWAQTSGGLTRTTSTMEKLRDWLWLIIPVVCLIAGGLLGAAYSMDLIRKDTLYMWTGGVIFAGLVAGGVIELVF
;
A
#
# COMPACT_ATOMS: atom_id res chain seq x y z
N MET A 1 11.72 -38.54 -12.84
CA MET A 1 10.99 -38.61 -14.13
C MET A 1 9.72 -37.76 -14.12
N LEU A 2 8.85 -37.83 -13.11
CA LEU A 2 7.63 -37.00 -13.01
C LEU A 2 7.89 -35.48 -13.09
N LYS A 3 8.93 -34.98 -12.41
CA LYS A 3 9.32 -33.56 -12.44
C LYS A 3 9.69 -33.05 -13.84
N VAL A 4 10.34 -33.89 -14.65
CA VAL A 4 10.75 -33.55 -16.02
C VAL A 4 9.53 -33.48 -16.93
N LEU A 5 8.56 -34.37 -16.72
CA LEU A 5 7.31 -34.39 -17.47
C LEU A 5 6.43 -33.17 -17.16
N VAL A 6 6.39 -32.73 -15.88
CA VAL A 6 5.71 -31.49 -15.47
C VAL A 6 6.39 -30.25 -16.06
N LEU A 7 7.73 -30.19 -16.04
CA LEU A 7 8.50 -29.10 -16.66
C LEU A 7 8.28 -29.02 -18.17
N LEU A 8 8.22 -30.15 -18.87
CA LEU A 8 7.92 -30.22 -20.31
C LEU A 8 6.48 -29.79 -20.61
N GLY A 9 5.51 -30.17 -19.78
CA GLY A 9 4.12 -29.72 -19.90
C GLY A 9 3.96 -28.22 -19.69
N LEU A 10 4.68 -27.65 -18.72
CA LEU A 10 4.67 -26.20 -18.44
C LEU A 10 5.34 -25.41 -19.58
N ALA A 11 6.43 -25.94 -20.15
CA ALA A 11 7.09 -25.36 -21.32
C ALA A 11 6.20 -25.39 -22.57
N ALA A 12 5.44 -26.46 -22.78
CA ALA A 12 4.45 -26.54 -23.86
C ALA A 12 3.31 -25.52 -23.67
N LEU A 13 2.87 -25.30 -22.42
CA LEU A 13 1.83 -24.31 -22.09
C LEU A 13 2.30 -22.86 -22.38
N LEU A 14 3.56 -22.54 -22.05
CA LEU A 14 4.17 -21.22 -22.30
C LEU A 14 4.35 -20.91 -23.80
N LEU A 15 4.48 -21.94 -24.64
CA LEU A 15 4.54 -21.85 -26.10
C LEU A 15 3.16 -21.67 -26.74
N ILE A 16 2.10 -22.20 -26.12
CA ILE A 16 0.70 -22.08 -26.58
C ILE A 16 0.08 -20.75 -26.16
N LEU A 17 0.50 -20.17 -25.02
CA LEU A 17 0.09 -18.85 -24.53
C LEU A 17 1.28 -17.87 -24.51
N PRO A 18 1.77 -17.42 -25.68
CA PRO A 18 2.92 -16.54 -25.77
C PRO A 18 2.69 -15.22 -25.01
N GLU A 19 1.49 -14.67 -25.03
CA GLU A 19 1.19 -13.39 -24.38
C GLU A 19 1.37 -13.39 -22.84
N LEU A 20 1.04 -14.49 -22.16
CA LEU A 20 1.27 -14.63 -20.71
C LEU A 20 2.73 -14.98 -20.39
N SER A 21 3.38 -15.78 -21.24
CA SER A 21 4.78 -16.16 -21.04
C SER A 21 5.73 -14.99 -21.30
N TRP A 22 5.45 -14.16 -22.30
CA TRP A 22 6.15 -12.88 -22.54
C TRP A 22 5.85 -11.85 -21.44
N ALA A 23 4.66 -11.81 -20.84
CA ALA A 23 4.36 -10.93 -19.70
C ALA A 23 5.16 -11.29 -18.42
N GLN A 24 5.42 -12.57 -18.18
CA GLN A 24 6.28 -13.05 -17.08
C GLN A 24 7.79 -12.93 -17.39
N THR A 25 8.23 -13.16 -18.64
CA THR A 25 9.66 -13.14 -19.01
C THR A 25 10.19 -11.77 -19.43
N SER A 26 9.36 -10.86 -19.94
CA SER A 26 9.74 -9.46 -20.26
C SER A 26 9.96 -8.57 -19.02
N GLY A 27 9.78 -9.12 -17.82
CA GLY A 27 9.96 -8.39 -16.57
C GLY A 27 8.89 -7.34 -16.30
N GLY A 28 7.83 -7.27 -17.10
CA GLY A 28 6.70 -6.37 -16.89
C GLY A 28 5.98 -6.66 -15.58
N LEU A 29 5.61 -7.92 -15.35
CA LEU A 29 4.95 -8.35 -14.12
C LEU A 29 5.83 -8.19 -12.88
N THR A 30 7.13 -8.50 -12.97
CA THR A 30 8.08 -8.33 -11.86
C THR A 30 8.43 -6.87 -11.59
N ARG A 31 8.43 -6.00 -12.62
CA ARG A 31 8.59 -4.55 -12.41
C ARG A 31 7.33 -3.91 -11.86
N THR A 32 6.14 -4.33 -12.28
CA THR A 32 4.89 -3.82 -11.72
C THR A 32 4.69 -4.31 -10.29
N THR A 33 5.00 -5.57 -9.96
CA THR A 33 4.99 -6.02 -8.56
C THR A 33 5.99 -5.23 -7.72
N SER A 34 7.23 -5.04 -8.19
CA SER A 34 8.23 -4.24 -7.46
C SER A 34 7.83 -2.76 -7.30
N THR A 35 7.09 -2.20 -8.26
CA THR A 35 6.60 -0.81 -8.17
C THR A 35 5.42 -0.70 -7.20
N MET A 36 4.53 -1.70 -7.18
CA MET A 36 3.40 -1.76 -6.24
C MET A 36 3.88 -2.02 -4.81
N GLU A 37 4.89 -2.86 -4.61
CA GLU A 37 5.55 -3.06 -3.30
C GLU A 37 6.19 -1.76 -2.80
N LYS A 38 6.94 -1.06 -3.66
CA LYS A 38 7.51 0.25 -3.30
C LYS A 38 6.43 1.27 -2.97
N LEU A 39 5.34 1.30 -3.74
CA LEU A 39 4.23 2.22 -3.49
C LEU A 39 3.57 1.91 -2.13
N ARG A 40 3.34 0.64 -1.81
CA ARG A 40 2.86 0.18 -0.51
C ARG A 40 3.78 0.63 0.61
N ASP A 41 5.09 0.45 0.47
CA ASP A 41 6.07 0.86 1.48
C ASP A 41 6.09 2.37 1.71
N TRP A 42 6.03 3.16 0.62
CA TRP A 42 5.93 4.62 0.72
C TRP A 42 4.60 5.07 1.35
N LEU A 43 3.50 4.37 1.07
CA LEU A 43 2.19 4.69 1.63
C LEU A 43 2.12 4.36 3.12
N TRP A 44 2.75 3.27 3.56
CA TRP A 44 2.94 2.97 4.98
C TRP A 44 3.85 3.97 5.70
N LEU A 45 4.82 4.57 5.00
CA LEU A 45 5.69 5.61 5.56
C LEU A 45 4.96 6.96 5.70
N ILE A 46 4.18 7.37 4.70
CA ILE A 46 3.60 8.72 4.68
C ILE A 46 2.46 8.90 5.68
N ILE A 47 1.66 7.85 5.92
CA ILE A 47 0.52 7.90 6.86
C ILE A 47 0.93 8.39 8.26
N PRO A 48 1.90 7.77 8.96
CA PRO A 48 2.29 8.23 10.30
C PRO A 48 2.91 9.62 10.29
N VAL A 49 3.61 10.01 9.22
CA VAL A 49 4.17 11.37 9.08
C VAL A 49 3.06 12.41 9.02
N VAL A 50 2.01 12.17 8.23
CA VAL A 50 0.86 13.07 8.13
C VAL A 50 0.09 13.12 9.46
N CYS A 51 -0.10 11.98 10.13
CA CYS A 51 -0.71 11.94 11.46
C CYS A 51 0.08 12.74 12.50
N LEU A 52 1.41 12.68 12.46
CA LEU A 52 2.29 13.45 13.35
C LEU A 52 2.16 14.96 13.08
N ILE A 53 2.16 15.37 11.82
CA ILE A 53 1.98 16.79 11.45
C ILE A 53 0.60 17.29 11.89
N ALA A 54 -0.47 16.53 11.63
CA ALA A 54 -1.81 16.89 12.04
C ALA A 54 -1.93 16.97 13.57
N GLY A 55 -1.38 16.02 14.31
CA GLY A 55 -1.32 16.05 15.78
C GLY A 55 -0.54 17.25 16.31
N GLY A 56 0.60 17.58 15.68
CA GLY A 56 1.40 18.75 16.02
C GLY A 56 0.65 20.08 15.78
N LEU A 57 -0.05 20.20 14.65
CA LEU A 57 -0.88 21.36 14.33
C LEU A 57 -2.05 21.51 15.32
N LEU A 58 -2.74 20.42 15.64
CA LEU A 58 -3.84 20.40 16.61
C LEU A 58 -3.35 20.75 18.02
N GLY A 59 -2.20 20.21 18.44
CA GLY A 59 -1.58 20.53 19.72
C GLY A 59 -1.15 21.99 19.82
N ALA A 60 -0.53 22.53 18.77
CA ALA A 60 -0.15 23.93 18.69
C ALA A 60 -1.39 24.84 18.72
N ALA A 61 -2.42 24.53 17.94
CA ALA A 61 -3.65 25.33 17.89
C ALA A 61 -4.43 25.30 19.22
N TYR A 62 -4.42 24.17 19.94
CA TYR A 62 -4.94 24.09 21.30
C TYR A 62 -4.11 24.92 22.29
N SER A 63 -2.77 24.86 22.19
CA SER A 63 -1.88 25.62 23.08
C SER A 63 -1.97 27.14 22.92
N MET A 64 -2.43 27.61 21.77
CA MET A 64 -2.68 29.03 21.47
C MET A 64 -4.12 29.47 21.77
N ASP A 65 -4.92 28.63 22.44
CA ASP A 65 -6.35 28.86 22.70
C ASP A 65 -7.19 29.15 21.44
N LEU A 66 -6.73 28.74 20.24
CA LEU A 66 -7.48 28.92 18.99
C LEU A 66 -8.64 27.94 18.86
N ILE A 67 -8.55 26.78 19.50
CA ILE A 67 -9.48 25.66 19.34
C ILE A 67 -9.94 25.15 20.70
N ARG A 68 -11.23 24.83 20.82
CA ARG A 68 -11.81 24.23 22.04
C ARG A 68 -11.49 22.75 22.14
N LYS A 69 -11.47 22.23 23.37
CA LYS A 69 -11.25 20.80 23.67
C LYS A 69 -12.18 19.86 22.88
N ASP A 70 -13.45 20.20 22.69
CA ASP A 70 -14.40 19.38 21.94
C ASP A 70 -14.01 19.23 20.47
N THR A 71 -13.55 20.31 19.85
CA THR A 71 -13.04 20.31 18.48
C THR A 71 -11.73 19.52 18.38
N LEU A 72 -10.84 19.65 19.38
CA LEU A 72 -9.62 18.85 19.44
C LEU A 72 -9.93 17.35 19.44
N TYR A 73 -10.87 16.90 20.28
CA TYR A 73 -11.26 15.48 20.33
C TYR A 73 -11.91 15.00 19.04
N MET A 74 -12.77 15.81 18.42
CA MET A 74 -13.40 15.48 17.13
C MET A 74 -12.35 15.30 16.02
N TRP A 75 -11.39 16.21 15.91
CA TRP A 75 -10.31 16.12 14.94
C TRP A 75 -9.34 14.97 15.23
N THR A 76 -9.01 14.76 16.51
CA THR A 76 -8.13 13.65 16.93
C THR A 76 -8.77 12.31 16.60
N GLY A 77 -10.06 12.14 16.88
CA GLY A 77 -10.83 10.97 16.48
C GLY A 77 -10.86 10.79 14.96
N GLY A 78 -11.06 11.87 14.21
CA GLY A 78 -11.02 11.85 12.74
C GLY A 78 -9.68 11.40 12.17
N VAL A 79 -8.55 11.88 12.73
CA VAL A 79 -7.20 11.49 12.29
C VAL A 79 -6.93 10.01 12.56
N ILE A 80 -7.36 9.49 13.72
CA ILE A 80 -7.21 8.07 14.06
C ILE A 80 -8.03 7.20 13.09
N PHE A 81 -9.30 7.57 12.84
CA PHE A 81 -10.15 6.85 11.89
C PHE A 81 -9.59 6.90 10.47
N ALA A 82 -9.10 8.06 10.02
CA ALA A 82 -8.49 8.19 8.70
C ALA A 82 -7.24 7.29 8.56
N GLY A 83 -6.41 7.20 9.60
CA GLY A 83 -5.26 6.29 9.63
C GLY A 83 -5.67 4.82 9.54
N LEU A 84 -6.71 4.42 10.27
CA LEU A 84 -7.20 3.04 10.29
C LEU A 84 -7.84 2.65 8.95
N VAL A 85 -8.62 3.55 8.34
CA VAL A 85 -9.18 3.35 7.00
C VAL A 85 -8.07 3.30 5.96
N ALA A 86 -7.10 4.21 6.01
CA ALA A 86 -5.99 4.21 5.07
C ALA A 86 -5.16 2.91 5.16
N GLY A 87 -4.82 2.46 6.37
CA GLY A 87 -4.15 1.17 6.58
C GLY A 87 -4.95 -0.01 6.03
N GLY A 88 -6.26 -0.05 6.30
CA GLY A 88 -7.13 -1.10 5.79
C GLY A 88 -7.25 -1.11 4.25
N VAL A 89 -7.30 0.07 3.61
CA VAL A 89 -7.32 0.17 2.15
C VAL A 89 -6.01 -0.34 1.55
N ILE A 90 -4.87 -0.07 2.18
CA ILE A 90 -3.57 -0.56 1.70
C ILE A 90 -3.52 -2.08 1.71
N GLU A 91 -3.95 -2.71 2.81
CA GLU A 91 -3.94 -4.18 2.92
C GLU A 91 -4.94 -4.88 2.00
N LEU A 92 -6.00 -4.20 1.57
CA LEU A 92 -6.97 -4.76 0.63
C LEU A 92 -6.53 -4.62 -0.83
N VAL A 93 -5.74 -3.60 -1.16
CA VAL A 93 -5.35 -3.26 -2.54
C VAL A 93 -3.98 -3.82 -2.92
N PHE A 94 -3.06 -3.97 -1.97
CA PHE A 94 -1.68 -4.43 -2.18
C PHE A 94 -1.39 -5.72 -1.40
#